data_AF-A0A354YEU0-F1
#
_entry.id   AF-A0A354YEU0-F1
#
_cell.length_a   1.000
_cell.length_b   1.000
_cell.length_c   1.000
_cell.angle_alpha   90.00
_cell.angle_beta   90.00
_cell.angle_gamma   90.00
#
_symmetry.space_group_name_H-M   'P 1'
#
loop_
_entity.id
_entity.type
_entity.pdbx_description
1 polymer ?
#
loop_
_entity_poly.entity_id
_entity_poly.type
_entity_poly.pdbx_seq_one_letter_code
_entity_poly.pdbx_strand_id
1 'polypeptide(L)'
;LSSSANDLARWLQVQLAHGALPGADGRRLYSEAAARELWTPQVLVPIQPLPAPIADITPQFSAYALGWNVQDYRGIKVVQHGGAVFGVLTFLVLVPERDL
;
A
#
# COMPACT_ATOMS: atom_id res chain seq x y z
N LEU A 1 -17.21 -3.15 5.98
CA LEU A 1 -16.68 -1.81 6.34
C LEU A 1 -17.16 -0.85 5.26
N SER A 2 -17.64 0.34 5.61
CA SER A 2 -18.06 1.37 4.65
C SER A 2 -17.27 2.64 4.91
N SER A 3 -16.75 3.27 3.88
CA SER A 3 -15.85 4.43 3.97
C SER A 3 -15.90 5.24 2.68
N SER A 4 -15.45 6.49 2.71
CA SER A 4 -15.30 7.34 1.52
C SER A 4 -13.84 7.41 1.05
N ALA A 5 -13.61 7.90 -0.18
CA ALA A 5 -12.26 8.18 -0.66
C ALA A 5 -11.52 9.18 0.25
N ASN A 6 -12.22 10.16 0.83
CA ASN A 6 -11.63 11.14 1.75
C ASN A 6 -11.22 10.52 3.09
N ASP A 7 -11.97 9.54 3.59
CA ASP A 7 -11.60 8.81 4.81
C ASP A 7 -10.37 7.95 4.56
N LEU A 8 -10.34 7.24 3.43
CA LEU A 8 -9.22 6.41 3.03
C LEU A 8 -7.97 7.24 2.74
N ALA A 9 -8.09 8.42 2.12
CA ALA A 9 -6.96 9.33 1.91
C ALA A 9 -6.34 9.78 3.23
N ARG A 10 -7.15 10.12 4.24
CA ARG A 10 -6.64 10.44 5.59
C ARG A 10 -5.92 9.25 6.23
N TRP A 11 -6.42 8.04 6.02
CA TRP A 11 -5.74 6.82 6.46
C TRP A 11 -4.39 6.62 5.75
N LEU A 12 -4.32 6.84 4.43
CA LEU A 12 -3.09 6.75 3.67
C LEU A 12 -2.05 7.79 4.11
N GLN A 13 -2.47 9.00 4.49
CA GLN A 13 -1.56 9.99 5.08
C GLN A 13 -0.96 9.52 6.41
N VAL A 14 -1.72 8.84 7.26
CA VAL A 14 -1.19 8.24 8.50
C VAL A 14 -0.21 7.11 8.20
N GLN A 15 -0.47 6.33 7.16
CA GLN A 15 0.43 5.27 6.68
C GLN A 15 1.77 5.83 6.19
N LEU A 16 1.75 6.87 5.34
CA LEU A 16 2.95 7.58 4.87
C LEU A 16 3.71 8.25 6.03
N ALA A 17 2.99 8.82 6.99
CA ALA A 17 3.56 9.41 8.20
C ALA A 17 3.99 8.37 9.26
N HIS A 18 4.07 7.08 8.89
CA HIS A 18 4.51 5.98 9.75
C HIS A 18 3.79 5.94 11.11
N GLY A 19 2.47 6.12 11.06
CA GLY A 19 1.58 6.10 12.23
C GLY A 19 1.41 7.43 12.93
N ALA A 20 2.11 8.50 12.53
CA ALA A 20 1.83 9.85 13.04
C ALA A 20 0.52 10.40 12.49
N LEU A 21 -0.18 11.18 13.32
CA LEU A 21 -1.42 11.86 12.94
C LEU A 21 -1.05 13.27 12.42
N PRO A 22 -1.22 13.56 11.12
CA PRO A 22 -0.91 14.87 10.57
C PRO A 22 -1.71 15.98 11.28
N GLY A 23 -1.03 17.05 11.69
CA GLY A 23 -1.66 18.20 12.36
C GLY A 23 -2.14 17.93 13.80
N ALA A 24 -1.70 16.84 14.44
CA ALA A 24 -2.17 16.43 15.77
C ALA A 24 -1.11 16.55 16.88
N ASP A 25 -0.18 17.51 16.78
CA ASP A 25 0.83 17.83 17.80
C ASP A 25 1.65 16.62 18.29
N GLY A 26 2.18 15.83 17.34
CA GLY A 26 3.04 14.69 17.65
C GLY A 26 2.30 13.43 18.12
N ARG A 27 0.97 13.45 18.20
CA ARG A 27 0.18 12.24 18.47
C ARG A 27 0.36 11.22 17.35
N ARG A 28 0.36 9.95 17.75
CA ARG A 28 0.50 8.79 16.85
C ARG A 28 -0.63 7.81 17.10
N LEU A 29 -1.08 7.17 16.03
CA LEU A 29 -2.02 6.05 16.08
C LEU A 29 -1.29 4.74 16.37
N TYR A 30 -0.07 4.59 15.85
CA TYR A 30 0.82 3.44 16.12
C TYR A 30 2.30 3.85 16.00
N SER A 31 3.20 2.97 16.47
CA SER A 31 4.64 3.24 16.48
C SER A 31 5.27 3.09 15.09
N GLU A 32 6.41 3.75 14.86
CA GLU A 32 7.19 3.57 13.62
C GLU A 32 7.71 2.13 13.46
N ALA A 33 7.95 1.43 14.57
CA ALA A 33 8.29 0.01 14.53
C ALA A 33 7.13 -0.81 13.95
N ALA A 34 5.89 -0.56 14.40
CA ALA A 34 4.71 -1.21 13.84
C ALA A 34 4.47 -0.81 12.37
N ALA A 35 4.72 0.45 12.02
CA ALA A 35 4.63 0.91 10.62
C ALA A 35 5.56 0.13 9.69
N ARG A 36 6.81 -0.09 10.11
CA ARG A 36 7.79 -0.88 9.35
C ARG A 36 7.36 -2.35 9.23
N GLU A 37 6.87 -2.94 10.32
CA GLU A 37 6.38 -4.32 10.32
C GLU A 37 5.19 -4.51 9.37
N LEU A 38 4.26 -3.56 9.34
CA LEU A 38 3.07 -3.62 8.48
C LEU A 38 3.40 -3.83 6.99
N TRP A 39 4.49 -3.24 6.51
CA TRP A 39 4.92 -3.34 5.11
C TRP A 39 6.07 -4.32 4.89
N THR A 40 6.55 -4.98 5.94
CA THR A 40 7.61 -5.99 5.80
C THR A 40 7.04 -7.24 5.14
N PRO A 41 7.58 -7.69 3.99
CA PRO A 41 7.14 -8.91 3.32
C PRO A 41 7.16 -10.12 4.25
N GLN A 42 6.03 -10.83 4.34
CA GLN A 42 5.90 -12.05 5.13
C GLN A 42 5.80 -13.29 4.23
N VAL A 43 5.25 -13.13 3.03
CA VAL A 43 5.06 -14.21 2.05
C VAL A 43 5.49 -13.71 0.67
N LEU A 44 6.37 -14.43 -0.01
CA LEU A 44 6.70 -14.15 -1.42
C LEU A 44 5.56 -14.62 -2.32
N VAL A 45 5.18 -13.79 -3.29
CA VAL A 45 4.11 -14.09 -4.25
C VAL A 45 4.73 -14.38 -5.62
N PRO A 46 4.42 -15.54 -6.24
CA PRO A 46 4.93 -15.86 -7.57
C PRO A 46 4.51 -14.81 -8.60
N ILE A 47 5.48 -14.33 -9.37
CA ILE A 47 5.24 -13.34 -10.43
C ILE A 47 4.81 -14.08 -11.69
N GLN A 48 3.67 -13.67 -12.24
CA GLN A 48 3.23 -14.08 -13.57
C GLN A 48 3.52 -12.93 -14.55
N PRO A 49 4.28 -13.17 -15.64
CA PRO A 49 4.53 -12.15 -16.65
C PRO A 49 3.22 -11.56 -17.17
N LEU A 50 3.13 -10.24 -17.20
CA LEU A 50 1.97 -9.57 -17.77
C LEU A 50 2.02 -9.66 -19.30
N PRO A 51 0.88 -9.85 -19.97
CA PRO A 51 0.83 -9.90 -21.42
C PRO A 51 1.02 -8.50 -22.04
N ALA A 52 1.35 -8.46 -23.33
CA ALA A 52 1.31 -7.21 -24.09
C ALA A 52 -0.10 -6.59 -24.07
N PRO A 53 -0.23 -5.24 -24.05
CA PRO A 53 0.83 -4.24 -24.20
C PRO A 53 1.48 -3.80 -22.88
N ILE A 54 1.11 -4.39 -21.74
CA ILE A 54 1.55 -3.96 -20.39
C ILE A 54 2.67 -4.85 -19.81
N ALA A 55 3.38 -5.58 -20.66
CA ALA A 55 4.46 -6.46 -20.22
C ALA A 55 5.58 -5.71 -19.49
N ASP A 56 5.79 -4.43 -19.84
CA ASP A 56 6.81 -3.54 -19.25
C ASP A 56 6.56 -3.17 -17.78
N ILE A 57 5.33 -3.36 -17.29
CA ILE A 57 4.98 -3.13 -15.88
C ILE A 57 4.90 -4.44 -15.08
N THR A 58 5.37 -5.56 -15.64
CA THR A 58 5.54 -6.80 -14.87
C THR A 58 6.49 -6.51 -13.70
N PRO A 59 6.08 -6.78 -12.44
CA PRO A 59 6.94 -6.54 -11.30
C PRO A 59 8.19 -7.43 -11.35
N GLN A 60 9.31 -6.91 -10.86
CA GLN A 60 10.53 -7.66 -10.60
C GLN A 60 10.51 -8.37 -9.24
N PHE A 61 9.72 -7.86 -8.29
CA PHE A 61 9.43 -8.55 -7.03
C PHE A 61 7.95 -8.44 -6.67
N SER A 62 7.40 -9.45 -6.01
CA SER A 62 6.04 -9.41 -5.47
C SER A 62 5.97 -10.20 -4.16
N ALA A 63 5.31 -9.63 -3.18
CA ALA A 63 5.13 -10.21 -1.87
C ALA A 63 3.85 -9.70 -1.19
N TYR A 64 3.44 -10.41 -0.15
CA TYR A 64 2.37 -10.01 0.74
C TYR A 64 2.92 -9.77 2.15
N ALA A 65 2.64 -8.60 2.69
CA ALA A 65 2.96 -8.19 4.06
C ALA A 65 1.72 -8.33 4.95
N LEU A 66 1.66 -7.61 6.07
CA LEU A 66 0.52 -7.66 6.99
C LEU A 66 -0.67 -6.89 6.43
N GLY A 67 -1.42 -7.55 5.54
CA GLY A 67 -2.59 -6.97 4.89
C GLY A 67 -2.25 -6.04 3.73
N TRP A 68 -1.05 -6.15 3.14
CA TRP A 68 -0.64 -5.31 2.01
C TRP A 68 0.06 -6.13 0.94
N ASN A 69 -0.21 -5.82 -0.33
CA ASN A 69 0.66 -6.26 -1.41
C ASN A 69 1.84 -5.30 -1.50
N VAL A 70 3.05 -5.84 -1.62
CA VAL A 70 4.29 -5.10 -1.76
C VAL A 70 4.98 -5.60 -3.02
N GLN A 71 5.11 -4.74 -4.02
CA GLN A 71 5.73 -5.07 -5.29
C GLN A 71 6.39 -3.82 -5.87
N ASP A 72 7.12 -3.93 -6.97
CA ASP A 72 7.50 -2.77 -7.76
C ASP A 72 6.49 -2.48 -8.88
N TYR A 73 6.47 -1.22 -9.29
CA TYR A 73 5.87 -0.76 -10.53
C TYR A 73 6.93 0.05 -11.27
N ARG A 74 7.43 -0.48 -12.39
CA ARG A 74 8.56 0.09 -13.15
C ARG A 74 9.79 0.34 -12.26
N GLY A 75 10.11 -0.63 -11.40
CA GLY A 75 11.26 -0.55 -10.49
C GLY A 75 11.06 0.33 -9.26
N ILE A 76 9.90 0.99 -9.09
CA ILE A 76 9.57 1.77 -7.89
C ILE A 76 8.71 0.93 -6.96
N LYS A 77 9.11 0.80 -5.70
CA LYS A 77 8.30 0.08 -4.69
C LYS A 77 6.94 0.74 -4.51
N VAL A 78 5.89 -0.07 -4.60
CA VAL A 78 4.51 0.28 -4.28
C VAL A 78 3.96 -0.63 -3.19
N VAL A 79 3.15 -0.06 -2.30
CA VAL A 79 2.41 -0.79 -1.28
C VAL A 79 0.93 -0.58 -1.56
N GLN A 80 0.16 -1.64 -1.74
CA GLN A 80 -1.20 -1.53 -2.26
C GLN A 80 -2.18 -2.55 -1.69
N HIS A 81 -3.45 -2.19 -1.67
CA HIS A 81 -4.54 -3.10 -1.30
C HIS A 81 -5.77 -2.79 -2.14
N GLY A 82 -6.31 -3.82 -2.80
CA GLY A 82 -7.60 -3.78 -3.48
C GLY A 82 -8.70 -4.44 -2.65
N GLY A 83 -9.93 -4.01 -2.82
CA GLY A 83 -11.10 -4.64 -2.21
C GLY A 83 -12.29 -4.53 -3.16
N ALA A 84 -13.07 -5.60 -3.27
CA ALA A 84 -14.28 -5.61 -4.07
C ALA A 84 -15.40 -6.30 -3.29
N VAL A 85 -16.57 -5.67 -3.30
CA VAL A 85 -17.84 -6.24 -2.85
C VAL A 85 -18.89 -5.93 -3.92
N PHE A 86 -20.07 -6.55 -3.86
CA PHE A 86 -21.09 -6.37 -4.90
C PHE A 86 -21.39 -4.89 -5.17
N GLY A 87 -21.09 -4.46 -6.41
CA GLY A 87 -21.32 -3.09 -6.89
C GLY A 87 -20.25 -2.06 -6.53
N VAL A 88 -19.19 -2.42 -5.81
CA VAL A 88 -18.14 -1.47 -5.37
C VAL A 88 -16.74 -2.10 -5.47
N LEU A 89 -15.82 -1.36 -6.09
CA LEU A 89 -14.40 -1.66 -6.12
C LEU A 89 -13.61 -0.49 -5.55
N THR A 90 -12.65 -0.80 -4.67
CA THR A 90 -11.74 0.15 -4.04
C THR A 90 -10.31 -0.31 -4.28
N PHE A 91 -9.42 0.63 -4.57
CA PHE A 91 -8.00 0.36 -4.74
C PHE A 91 -7.18 1.45 -4.07
N LEU A 92 -6.22 1.05 -3.25
CA LEU A 92 -5.32 1.93 -2.52
C LEU A 92 -3.89 1.64 -2.97
N VAL A 93 -3.11 2.68 -3.23
CA VAL A 93 -1.69 2.59 -3.61
C VAL A 93 -0.92 3.65 -2.84
N LEU A 94 0.24 3.26 -2.34
CA LEU A 94 1.25 4.10 -1.71
C LEU A 94 2.56 3.93 -2.47
N VAL A 95 3.28 5.01 -2.67
CA VAL A 95 4.63 5.10 -3.22
C VAL A 95 5.53 5.75 -2.17
N PRO A 96 6.00 4.97 -1.16
CA PRO A 96 6.64 5.55 0.04
C PRO A 96 7.86 6.42 -0.26
N GLU A 97 8.65 6.06 -1.29
CA GLU A 97 9.84 6.81 -1.70
C GLU A 97 9.54 8.20 -2.28
N ARG A 98 8.27 8.46 -2.61
CA ARG A 98 7.82 9.74 -3.15
C ARG A 98 6.81 10.45 -2.24
N ASP A 99 6.57 9.92 -1.04
CA ASP A 99 5.57 10.42 -0.10
C ASP A 99 4.18 10.62 -0.74
N LEU A 100 3.75 9.60 -1.51
CA LEU A 100 2.56 9.61 -2.35
C LEU A 100 1.64 8.41 -2.10
#